data_AF-A0A258II00-F1
#
_entry.id   AF-A0A258II00-F1
#
_cell.length_a   1.000
_cell.length_b   1.000
_cell.length_c   1.000
_cell.angle_alpha   90.00
_cell.angle_beta   90.00
_cell.angle_gamma   90.00
#
_symmetry.space_group_name_H-M   'P 1'
#
loop_
_entity.id
_entity.type
_entity.pdbx_description
1 polymer ?
#
loop_
_entity_poly.entity_id
_entity_poly.type
_entity_poly.pdbx_seq_one_letter_code
_entity_poly.pdbx_strand_id
1 'polypeptide(L)'
;QGIDASSIIRAFLSNIKNFLQGKRPQGASTITQQVAKNFLIGNEVSIARKIKEAILAFRLEKTFNKEKILELYLNEIYLGGAYGVGAAAVHYFNKSLDELTISEAAYLAALPKAPNSYHPIRHAERAIARRNWVIDRMIENGIVTFKQGQQAKEDPLKTNFHNPQSGNVTADFFAEEVRRDIVSRFGLTELYKGGLTVKTTLDPKLQSIADDVFRKALITYDRRYGWRGAFGNHSLENWQDTLTNFKRPRGLSPFLLAIVLEVTKESALIGLKDGTTGKIPLKELLWARPHLVTKEGHPYVGPVVKKISDVLKVGDIIAVSPLDEKVFSLQQIPDVGGALVAMDPHTGKVLAMVGGYSFEKSEFNRATQALRQPGSTFKVFAYLTALEKGLNTTTHIMDIPVEIDIGWGLGKWSPKNISKKFYGEVTLRRAFERSYNASTVQLAKALGIQDIVNCAIRLGAYDNLAPQWAMVLGTGETTLLKLTTAFSTIANGGKKNNSCFH
;
A
#
# COMPACT_ATOMS: atom_id res chain seq x y z
N GLN A 1 1.27 -59.39 13.09
CA GLN A 1 1.31 -60.41 12.03
C GLN A 1 1.35 -59.71 10.68
N GLY A 2 2.18 -60.22 9.77
CA GLY A 2 2.79 -59.47 8.67
C GLY A 2 1.81 -58.69 7.79
N ILE A 3 2.07 -57.39 7.66
CA ILE A 3 1.46 -56.56 6.65
C ILE A 3 2.14 -56.94 5.33
N ASP A 4 1.50 -57.82 4.57
CA ASP A 4 1.94 -58.20 3.25
C ASP A 4 1.83 -56.96 2.33
N ALA A 5 2.99 -56.38 2.00
CA ALA A 5 3.09 -55.20 1.15
C ALA A 5 2.42 -55.41 -0.21
N SER A 6 2.29 -56.67 -0.67
CA SER A 6 1.61 -57.02 -1.92
C SER A 6 0.09 -56.85 -1.84
N SER A 7 -0.51 -56.96 -0.65
CA SER A 7 -1.96 -56.78 -0.43
C SER A 7 -2.33 -55.29 -0.38
N ILE A 8 -1.45 -54.45 0.18
CA ILE A 8 -1.60 -52.98 0.16
C ILE A 8 -1.45 -52.46 -1.27
N ILE A 9 -0.46 -52.95 -2.03
CA ILE A 9 -0.27 -52.54 -3.43
C ILE A 9 -1.45 -53.00 -4.29
N ARG A 10 -2.03 -54.18 -4.06
CA ARG A 10 -3.25 -54.62 -4.75
C ARG A 10 -4.48 -53.79 -4.38
N ALA A 11 -4.65 -53.44 -3.12
CA ALA A 11 -5.73 -52.54 -2.68
C ALA A 11 -5.55 -51.12 -3.24
N PHE A 12 -4.31 -50.65 -3.38
CA PHE A 12 -3.94 -49.38 -4.00
C PHE A 12 -4.22 -49.39 -5.51
N LEU A 13 -3.82 -50.44 -6.22
CA LEU A 13 -4.07 -50.62 -7.65
C LEU A 13 -5.55 -50.87 -7.95
N SER A 14 -6.27 -51.59 -7.09
CA SER A 14 -7.72 -51.80 -7.25
C SER A 14 -8.50 -50.51 -6.99
N ASN A 15 -8.07 -49.69 -6.01
CA ASN A 15 -8.66 -48.37 -5.79
C ASN A 15 -8.34 -47.37 -6.90
N ILE A 16 -7.14 -47.43 -7.51
CA ILE A 16 -6.81 -46.65 -8.72
C ILE A 16 -7.70 -47.07 -9.90
N LYS A 17 -7.91 -48.37 -10.08
CA LYS A 17 -8.78 -48.91 -11.14
C LYS A 17 -10.25 -48.55 -10.92
N ASN A 18 -10.74 -48.60 -9.68
CA ASN A 18 -12.09 -48.18 -9.30
C ASN A 18 -12.29 -46.67 -9.49
N PHE A 19 -11.27 -45.86 -9.18
CA PHE A 19 -11.26 -44.42 -9.39
C PHE A 19 -11.22 -44.01 -10.88
N LEU A 20 -10.50 -44.76 -11.72
CA LEU A 20 -10.50 -44.59 -13.18
C LEU A 20 -11.85 -44.97 -13.81
N GLN A 21 -12.61 -45.86 -13.17
CA GLN A 21 -13.94 -46.32 -13.61
C GLN A 21 -15.10 -45.53 -12.97
N GLY A 22 -14.81 -44.44 -12.24
CA GLY A 22 -15.83 -43.59 -11.61
C GLY A 22 -16.57 -44.22 -10.42
N LYS A 23 -16.11 -45.37 -9.89
CA LYS A 23 -16.68 -45.99 -8.69
C LYS A 23 -16.00 -45.44 -7.44
N ARG A 24 -16.80 -45.10 -6.41
CA ARG A 24 -16.29 -44.58 -5.12
C ARG A 24 -15.45 -45.66 -4.40
N PRO A 25 -14.17 -45.41 -4.11
CA PRO A 25 -13.37 -46.33 -3.28
C PRO A 25 -13.93 -46.33 -1.84
N GLN A 26 -14.13 -47.52 -1.28
CA GLN A 26 -14.52 -47.70 0.11
C GLN A 26 -13.26 -47.66 0.99
N GLY A 27 -13.27 -46.86 2.06
CA GLY A 27 -12.31 -46.96 3.17
C GLY A 27 -11.12 -45.99 3.21
N ALA A 28 -11.19 -44.79 2.63
CA ALA A 28 -10.16 -43.75 2.80
C ALA A 28 -10.80 -42.37 3.07
N SER A 29 -10.35 -41.68 4.12
CA SER A 29 -10.87 -40.34 4.46
C SER A 29 -10.54 -39.36 3.35
N THR A 30 -11.56 -38.90 2.63
CA THR A 30 -11.45 -37.95 1.52
C THR A 30 -10.92 -36.58 1.93
N ILE A 31 -10.93 -36.27 3.23
CA ILE A 31 -10.31 -35.07 3.81
C ILE A 31 -8.79 -35.19 3.79
N THR A 32 -8.20 -36.34 4.15
CA THR A 32 -6.75 -36.55 4.10
C THR A 32 -6.18 -36.29 2.71
N GLN A 33 -6.89 -36.76 1.67
CA GLN A 33 -6.50 -36.52 0.28
C GLN A 33 -6.58 -35.03 -0.10
N GLN A 34 -7.58 -34.31 0.40
CA GLN A 34 -7.69 -32.86 0.20
C GLN A 34 -6.57 -32.10 0.92
N VAL A 35 -6.21 -32.51 2.14
CA VAL A 35 -5.04 -31.95 2.86
C VAL A 35 -3.77 -32.17 2.05
N ALA A 36 -3.50 -33.41 1.63
CA ALA A 36 -2.33 -33.74 0.82
C ALA A 36 -2.26 -32.94 -0.49
N LYS A 37 -3.41 -32.73 -1.14
CA LYS A 37 -3.52 -31.88 -2.34
C LYS A 37 -3.12 -30.44 -2.08
N ASN A 38 -3.52 -29.86 -0.95
CA ASN A 38 -3.22 -28.47 -0.59
C ASN A 38 -1.72 -28.27 -0.23
N PHE A 39 -1.04 -29.31 0.26
CA PHE A 39 0.40 -29.26 0.57
C PHE A 39 1.32 -29.36 -0.66
N LEU A 40 0.84 -29.89 -1.79
CA LEU A 40 1.63 -30.06 -3.01
C LEU A 40 1.53 -28.82 -3.92
N ILE A 41 2.65 -28.15 -4.16
CA ILE A 41 2.78 -26.92 -4.96
C ILE A 41 2.65 -27.22 -6.47
N GLY A 42 1.96 -26.35 -7.21
CA GLY A 42 1.73 -26.42 -8.67
C GLY A 42 0.27 -26.72 -9.01
N ASN A 43 -0.26 -26.26 -10.16
CA ASN A 43 -1.66 -26.46 -10.60
C ASN A 43 -1.82 -27.42 -11.78
N GLU A 44 -0.76 -28.17 -12.12
CA GLU A 44 -0.80 -29.09 -13.25
C GLU A 44 -1.67 -30.32 -12.96
N VAL A 45 -2.57 -30.61 -13.90
CA VAL A 45 -3.45 -31.78 -13.88
C VAL A 45 -2.67 -32.96 -14.47
N SER A 46 -1.74 -33.54 -13.69
CA SER A 46 -0.96 -34.71 -14.14
C SER A 46 -1.26 -35.95 -13.30
N ILE A 47 -1.25 -37.12 -13.94
CA ILE A 47 -1.40 -38.43 -13.27
C ILE A 47 -0.29 -38.62 -12.21
N ALA A 48 0.91 -38.12 -12.49
CA ALA A 48 2.03 -38.12 -11.55
C ALA A 48 1.72 -37.36 -10.24
N ARG A 49 0.97 -36.25 -10.32
CA ARG A 49 0.54 -35.51 -9.12
C ARG A 49 -0.44 -36.33 -8.28
N LYS A 50 -1.44 -36.97 -8.89
CA LYS A 50 -2.39 -37.81 -8.15
C LYS A 50 -1.70 -38.96 -7.41
N ILE A 51 -0.63 -39.50 -7.96
CA ILE A 51 0.20 -40.52 -7.28
C ILE A 51 0.93 -39.90 -6.07
N LYS A 52 1.53 -38.71 -6.21
CA LYS A 52 2.16 -37.98 -5.09
C LYS A 52 1.16 -37.63 -3.97
N GLU A 53 -0.04 -37.17 -4.33
CA GLU A 53 -1.14 -36.91 -3.38
C GLU A 53 -1.51 -38.18 -2.61
N ALA A 54 -1.64 -39.31 -3.28
CA ALA A 54 -1.99 -40.58 -2.65
C ALA A 54 -0.89 -41.08 -1.68
N ILE A 55 0.39 -40.94 -2.07
CA ILE A 55 1.53 -41.29 -1.20
C ILE A 55 1.58 -40.37 0.04
N LEU A 56 1.38 -39.07 -0.16
CA LEU A 56 1.38 -38.10 0.94
C LEU A 56 0.20 -38.30 1.89
N ALA A 57 -1.00 -38.56 1.36
CA ALA A 57 -2.17 -38.89 2.16
C ALA A 57 -1.95 -40.16 3.01
N PHE A 58 -1.35 -41.21 2.43
CA PHE A 58 -0.99 -42.41 3.19
C PHE A 58 0.01 -42.11 4.30
N ARG A 59 1.03 -41.28 4.04
CA ARG A 59 1.99 -40.87 5.07
C ARG A 59 1.35 -40.05 6.19
N LEU A 60 0.44 -39.14 5.84
CA LEU A 60 -0.31 -38.35 6.83
C LEU A 60 -1.14 -39.26 7.74
N GLU A 61 -1.82 -40.27 7.20
CA GLU A 61 -2.63 -41.21 8.00
C GLU A 61 -1.80 -42.16 8.88
N LYS A 62 -0.56 -42.48 8.47
CA LYS A 62 0.35 -43.25 9.32
C LYS A 62 0.94 -42.42 10.47
N THR A 63 1.00 -41.11 10.30
CA THR A 63 1.72 -40.19 11.23
C THR A 63 0.76 -39.46 12.17
N PHE A 64 -0.42 -39.08 11.68
CA PHE A 64 -1.39 -38.26 12.41
C PHE A 64 -2.73 -39.01 12.57
N ASN A 65 -3.38 -38.79 13.70
CA ASN A 65 -4.75 -39.27 13.92
C ASN A 65 -5.76 -38.44 13.11
N LYS A 66 -7.01 -38.92 13.01
CA LYS A 66 -8.06 -38.29 12.20
C LYS A 66 -8.40 -36.87 12.66
N GLU A 67 -8.34 -36.61 13.96
CA GLU A 67 -8.57 -35.28 14.52
C GLU A 67 -7.50 -34.27 14.08
N LYS A 68 -6.22 -34.65 14.13
CA LYS A 68 -5.12 -33.78 13.68
C LYS A 68 -5.16 -33.55 12.17
N ILE A 69 -5.56 -34.54 11.39
CA ILE A 69 -5.76 -34.38 9.93
C ILE A 69 -6.92 -33.41 9.65
N LEU A 70 -8.00 -33.49 10.42
CA LEU A 70 -9.12 -32.55 10.32
C LEU A 70 -8.71 -31.13 10.74
N GLU A 71 -7.93 -30.98 11.80
CA GLU A 71 -7.39 -29.69 12.24
C GLU A 71 -6.55 -29.04 11.13
N LEU A 72 -5.62 -29.79 10.54
CA LEU A 72 -4.81 -29.33 9.40
C LEU A 72 -5.69 -28.93 8.21
N TYR A 73 -6.74 -29.70 7.91
CA TYR A 73 -7.69 -29.35 6.87
C TYR A 73 -8.41 -28.03 7.16
N LEU A 74 -8.94 -27.89 8.37
CA LEU A 74 -9.73 -26.73 8.79
C LEU A 74 -8.90 -25.45 8.84
N ASN A 75 -7.59 -25.53 9.08
CA ASN A 75 -6.69 -24.37 9.07
C ASN A 75 -6.22 -23.96 7.67
N GLU A 76 -6.18 -24.88 6.71
CA GLU A 76 -5.60 -24.63 5.37
C GLU A 76 -6.65 -24.47 4.25
N ILE A 77 -7.91 -24.83 4.50
CA ILE A 77 -8.94 -24.82 3.47
C ILE A 77 -9.24 -23.39 2.97
N TYR A 78 -9.22 -23.18 1.65
CA TYR A 78 -9.61 -21.91 1.06
C TYR A 78 -11.13 -21.74 1.07
N LEU A 79 -11.60 -20.63 1.63
CA LEU A 79 -13.02 -20.35 1.85
C LEU A 79 -13.50 -19.07 1.14
N GLY A 80 -12.79 -18.55 0.13
CA GLY A 80 -13.33 -17.48 -0.73
C GLY A 80 -12.98 -16.05 -0.30
N GLY A 81 -11.75 -15.85 0.16
CA GLY A 81 -11.25 -14.58 0.70
C GLY A 81 -10.39 -14.77 1.96
N ALA A 82 -10.52 -15.94 2.59
CA ALA A 82 -9.71 -16.37 3.73
C ALA A 82 -9.27 -17.83 3.55
N TYR A 83 -8.15 -18.18 4.19
CA TYR A 83 -7.67 -19.56 4.35
C TYR A 83 -7.86 -19.97 5.80
N GLY A 84 -8.53 -21.09 6.00
CA GLY A 84 -8.87 -21.61 7.31
C GLY A 84 -10.21 -21.09 7.87
N VAL A 85 -10.89 -21.92 8.65
CA VAL A 85 -12.22 -21.63 9.19
C VAL A 85 -12.22 -20.48 10.18
N GLY A 86 -11.17 -20.32 10.99
CA GLY A 86 -11.05 -19.21 11.95
C GLY A 86 -10.92 -17.86 11.24
N ALA A 87 -10.02 -17.77 10.25
CA ALA A 87 -9.89 -16.55 9.45
C ALA A 87 -11.15 -16.24 8.64
N ALA A 88 -11.87 -17.27 8.17
CA ALA A 88 -13.13 -17.09 7.46
C ALA A 88 -14.26 -16.60 8.38
N ALA A 89 -14.32 -17.07 9.63
CA ALA A 89 -15.27 -16.58 10.64
C ALA A 89 -15.10 -15.08 10.90
N VAL A 90 -13.85 -14.64 11.07
CA VAL A 90 -13.53 -13.21 11.17
C VAL A 90 -13.87 -12.50 9.87
N HIS A 91 -13.40 -12.98 8.72
CA HIS A 91 -13.60 -12.34 7.42
C HIS A 91 -15.07 -12.10 7.07
N TYR A 92 -15.98 -13.05 7.31
CA TYR A 92 -17.39 -12.95 6.92
C TYR A 92 -18.33 -12.44 8.00
N PHE A 93 -18.00 -12.66 9.28
CA PHE A 93 -18.90 -12.40 10.40
C PHE A 93 -18.29 -11.54 11.51
N ASN A 94 -16.98 -11.29 11.47
CA ASN A 94 -16.22 -10.60 12.51
C ASN A 94 -16.37 -11.25 13.90
N LYS A 95 -16.32 -12.58 13.94
CA LYS A 95 -16.54 -13.41 15.14
C LYS A 95 -15.45 -14.45 15.31
N SER A 96 -15.23 -14.89 16.55
CA SER A 96 -14.48 -16.12 16.82
C SER A 96 -15.35 -17.37 16.54
N LEU A 97 -14.73 -18.55 16.48
CA LEU A 97 -15.43 -19.79 16.10
C LEU A 97 -16.52 -20.20 17.09
N ASP A 98 -16.32 -19.90 18.37
CA ASP A 98 -17.24 -20.16 19.48
C ASP A 98 -18.46 -19.23 19.51
N GLU A 99 -18.40 -18.12 18.78
CA GLU A 99 -19.50 -17.15 18.65
C GLU A 99 -20.39 -17.39 17.42
N LEU A 100 -20.03 -18.39 16.60
CA LEU A 100 -20.77 -18.69 15.37
C LEU A 100 -22.12 -19.35 15.66
N THR A 101 -23.16 -18.83 15.02
CA THR A 101 -24.47 -19.48 14.97
C THR A 101 -24.45 -20.71 14.06
N ILE A 102 -25.45 -21.58 14.19
CA ILE A 102 -25.64 -22.74 13.30
C ILE A 102 -25.70 -22.30 11.83
N SER A 103 -26.34 -21.17 11.54
CA SER A 103 -26.47 -20.61 10.20
C SER A 103 -25.11 -20.21 9.61
N GLU A 104 -24.29 -19.52 10.40
CA GLU A 104 -22.96 -19.05 10.02
C GLU A 104 -21.96 -20.22 9.86
N ALA A 105 -21.97 -21.17 10.79
CA ALA A 105 -21.15 -22.38 10.71
C ALA A 105 -21.52 -23.24 9.47
N ALA A 106 -22.82 -23.41 9.19
CA ALA A 106 -23.29 -24.11 8.01
C ALA A 106 -22.89 -23.40 6.71
N TYR A 107 -22.83 -22.06 6.72
CA TYR A 107 -22.34 -21.29 5.58
C TYR A 107 -20.84 -21.51 5.37
N LEU A 108 -20.00 -21.44 6.41
CA LEU A 108 -18.57 -21.74 6.28
C LEU A 108 -18.33 -23.15 5.76
N ALA A 109 -19.11 -24.13 6.21
CA ALA A 109 -19.05 -25.52 5.75
C ALA A 109 -19.56 -25.72 4.29
N ALA A 110 -20.31 -24.78 3.74
CA ALA A 110 -20.78 -24.81 2.35
C ALA A 110 -19.68 -24.43 1.34
N LEU A 111 -18.74 -23.58 1.76
CA LEU A 111 -17.74 -22.93 0.90
C LEU A 111 -16.72 -23.88 0.24
N PRO A 112 -16.16 -24.92 0.91
CA PRO A 112 -15.09 -25.74 0.33
C PRO A 112 -15.42 -26.34 -1.06
N LYS A 113 -16.71 -26.58 -1.35
CA LYS A 113 -17.15 -27.13 -2.63
C LYS A 113 -16.89 -26.17 -3.80
N ALA A 114 -17.17 -24.89 -3.62
CA ALA A 114 -16.98 -23.86 -4.65
C ALA A 114 -17.02 -22.46 -4.01
N PRO A 115 -15.92 -22.01 -3.38
CA PRO A 115 -15.93 -20.80 -2.55
C PRO A 115 -16.39 -19.55 -3.32
N ASN A 116 -15.96 -19.41 -4.58
CA ASN A 116 -16.32 -18.27 -5.42
C ASN A 116 -17.79 -18.32 -5.91
N SER A 117 -18.37 -19.51 -6.06
CA SER A 117 -19.75 -19.69 -6.55
C SER A 117 -20.81 -19.47 -5.47
N TYR A 118 -20.41 -19.44 -4.19
CA TYR A 118 -21.26 -19.25 -3.02
C TYR A 118 -20.93 -17.93 -2.28
N HIS A 119 -20.45 -16.94 -3.01
CA HIS A 119 -20.17 -15.61 -2.45
C HIS A 119 -21.45 -14.98 -1.88
N PRO A 120 -21.44 -14.45 -0.64
CA PRO A 120 -22.69 -14.18 0.10
C PRO A 120 -23.41 -12.92 -0.39
N ILE A 121 -22.69 -11.96 -0.99
CA ILE A 121 -23.29 -10.79 -1.66
C ILE A 121 -23.58 -11.09 -3.14
N ARG A 122 -22.53 -11.32 -3.94
CA ARG A 122 -22.63 -11.52 -5.41
C ARG A 122 -23.55 -12.67 -5.84
N HIS A 123 -23.66 -13.72 -5.02
CA HIS A 123 -24.41 -14.94 -5.33
C HIS A 123 -25.27 -15.40 -4.13
N ALA A 124 -25.96 -14.44 -3.49
CA ALA A 124 -26.70 -14.64 -2.25
C ALA A 124 -27.68 -15.82 -2.27
N GLU A 125 -28.52 -15.94 -3.31
CA GLU A 125 -29.50 -17.04 -3.41
C GLU A 125 -28.81 -18.41 -3.44
N ARG A 126 -27.73 -18.56 -4.21
CA ARG A 126 -26.94 -19.79 -4.28
C ARG A 126 -26.24 -20.11 -2.95
N ALA A 127 -25.75 -19.08 -2.26
CA ALA A 127 -25.14 -19.21 -0.95
C ALA A 127 -26.15 -19.71 0.10
N ILE A 128 -27.34 -19.10 0.16
CA ILE A 128 -28.43 -19.46 1.08
C ILE A 128 -28.92 -20.87 0.81
N ALA A 129 -29.19 -21.22 -0.45
CA ALA A 129 -29.63 -22.57 -0.82
C ALA A 129 -28.59 -23.62 -0.40
N ARG A 130 -27.30 -23.34 -0.59
CA ARG A 130 -26.22 -24.26 -0.21
C ARG A 130 -26.07 -24.38 1.31
N ARG A 131 -26.15 -23.28 2.04
CA ARG A 131 -26.18 -23.26 3.53
C ARG A 131 -27.34 -24.09 4.05
N ASN A 132 -28.55 -23.90 3.53
CA ASN A 132 -29.74 -24.61 3.97
C ASN A 132 -29.62 -26.12 3.73
N TRP A 133 -29.02 -26.53 2.60
CA TRP A 133 -28.69 -27.93 2.34
C TRP A 133 -27.70 -28.51 3.37
N VAL A 134 -26.71 -27.73 3.82
CA VAL A 134 -25.80 -28.17 4.90
C VAL A 134 -26.57 -28.35 6.20
N ILE A 135 -27.47 -27.42 6.54
CA ILE A 135 -28.32 -27.53 7.74
C ILE A 135 -29.20 -28.79 7.67
N ASP A 136 -29.78 -29.12 6.51
CA ASP A 136 -30.53 -30.38 6.33
C ASP A 136 -29.67 -31.61 6.65
N ARG A 137 -28.42 -31.63 6.18
CA ARG A 137 -27.48 -32.70 6.52
C ARG A 137 -27.14 -32.73 8.01
N MET A 138 -27.07 -31.58 8.68
CA MET A 138 -26.82 -31.53 10.13
C MET A 138 -28.01 -32.11 10.92
N ILE A 139 -29.24 -31.85 10.48
CA ILE A 139 -30.45 -32.43 11.07
C ILE A 139 -30.46 -33.95 10.86
N GLU A 140 -30.27 -34.41 9.62
CA GLU A 140 -30.30 -35.84 9.28
C GLU A 140 -29.23 -36.66 10.03
N ASN A 141 -28.06 -36.05 10.30
CA ASN A 141 -26.98 -36.70 11.05
C ASN A 141 -27.08 -36.47 12.58
N GLY A 142 -28.16 -35.85 13.07
CA GLY A 142 -28.38 -35.63 14.51
C GLY A 142 -27.43 -34.62 15.17
N ILE A 143 -26.74 -33.79 14.39
CA ILE A 143 -25.83 -32.75 14.91
C ILE A 143 -26.62 -31.57 15.49
N VAL A 144 -27.80 -31.28 14.94
CA VAL A 144 -28.74 -30.28 15.45
C VAL A 144 -30.17 -30.84 15.45
N THR A 145 -31.02 -30.37 16.35
CA THR A 145 -32.44 -30.76 16.36
C THR A 145 -33.18 -30.16 15.16
N PHE A 146 -34.30 -30.78 14.76
CA PHE A 146 -35.15 -30.26 13.69
C PHE A 146 -35.57 -28.80 13.95
N LYS A 147 -35.93 -28.46 15.20
CA LYS A 147 -36.32 -27.11 15.60
C LYS A 147 -35.19 -26.10 15.43
N GLN A 148 -33.98 -26.42 15.91
CA GLN A 148 -32.80 -25.57 15.75
C GLN A 148 -32.43 -25.39 14.28
N GLY A 149 -32.52 -26.45 13.49
CA GLY A 149 -32.23 -26.40 12.06
C GLY A 149 -33.20 -25.53 11.27
N GLN A 150 -34.51 -25.61 11.54
CA GLN A 150 -35.49 -24.73 10.90
C GLN A 150 -35.27 -23.26 11.28
N GLN A 151 -35.04 -22.99 12.57
CA GLN A 151 -34.74 -21.63 13.04
C GLN A 151 -33.47 -21.06 12.39
N ALA A 152 -32.43 -21.87 12.20
CA ALA A 152 -31.20 -21.44 11.53
C ALA A 152 -31.37 -21.15 10.04
N LYS A 153 -32.37 -21.77 9.38
CA LYS A 153 -32.71 -21.48 7.97
C LYS A 153 -33.47 -20.16 7.81
N GLU A 154 -34.32 -19.83 8.78
CA GLU A 154 -35.07 -18.57 8.83
C GLU A 154 -34.16 -17.37 9.11
N ASP A 155 -33.02 -17.58 9.77
CA ASP A 155 -32.01 -16.55 9.98
C ASP A 155 -31.43 -16.07 8.63
N PRO A 156 -31.60 -14.79 8.24
CA PRO A 156 -31.00 -14.28 7.01
C PRO A 156 -29.47 -14.35 7.08
N LEU A 157 -28.82 -14.71 5.97
CA LEU A 157 -27.36 -14.75 5.89
C LEU A 157 -26.78 -13.32 5.88
N LYS A 158 -26.74 -12.68 7.05
CA LYS A 158 -26.13 -11.37 7.27
C LYS A 158 -24.63 -11.56 7.37
N THR A 159 -23.89 -10.97 6.44
CA THR A 159 -22.43 -10.96 6.49
C THR A 159 -21.95 -9.61 6.98
N ASN A 160 -21.34 -9.60 8.16
CA ASN A 160 -20.57 -8.48 8.65
C ASN A 160 -19.14 -8.72 8.24
N PHE A 161 -18.83 -8.45 6.97
CA PHE A 161 -17.46 -8.54 6.51
C PHE A 161 -16.57 -7.76 7.46
N HIS A 162 -15.48 -8.37 7.94
CA HIS A 162 -14.52 -7.66 8.76
C HIS A 162 -14.10 -6.42 7.99
N ASN A 163 -14.61 -5.27 8.44
CA ASN A 163 -14.26 -3.97 7.91
C ASN A 163 -13.14 -3.48 8.84
N PRO A 164 -11.88 -3.38 8.36
CA PRO A 164 -10.77 -2.93 9.19
C PRO A 164 -10.97 -1.52 9.77
N GLN A 165 -12.04 -0.82 9.38
CA GLN A 165 -12.33 0.56 9.71
C GLN A 165 -12.91 0.84 11.10
N SER A 166 -13.10 -0.16 11.96
CA SER A 166 -13.48 0.11 13.37
C SER A 166 -12.22 0.18 14.26
N GLY A 167 -11.46 1.27 14.13
CA GLY A 167 -10.39 1.65 15.08
C GLY A 167 -8.95 1.56 14.60
N ASN A 168 -8.68 1.04 13.39
CA ASN A 168 -7.33 0.96 12.85
C ASN A 168 -7.02 2.10 11.87
N VAL A 169 -5.89 2.78 12.08
CA VAL A 169 -5.33 3.70 11.08
C VAL A 169 -4.84 2.87 9.90
N THR A 170 -5.34 3.17 8.70
CA THR A 170 -4.92 2.49 7.46
C THR A 170 -3.53 2.99 7.05
N ALA A 171 -2.50 2.18 7.32
CA ALA A 171 -1.11 2.51 7.05
C ALA A 171 -0.54 1.63 5.92
N ASP A 172 -1.20 1.59 4.76
CA ASP A 172 -0.93 0.60 3.70
C ASP A 172 0.53 0.60 3.23
N PHE A 173 1.14 1.77 3.05
CA PHE A 173 2.56 1.88 2.69
C PHE A 173 3.48 1.32 3.77
N PHE A 174 3.19 1.57 5.05
CA PHE A 174 3.97 1.06 6.16
C PHE A 174 3.82 -0.47 6.27
N ALA A 175 2.58 -0.97 6.18
CA ALA A 175 2.28 -2.39 6.25
C ALA A 175 2.95 -3.16 5.10
N GLU A 176 2.98 -2.59 3.90
CA GLU A 176 3.68 -3.19 2.76
C GLU A 176 5.21 -3.22 2.97
N GLU A 177 5.80 -2.20 3.58
CA GLU A 177 7.23 -2.24 3.94
C GLU A 177 7.53 -3.30 5.01
N VAL A 178 6.68 -3.42 6.04
CA VAL A 178 6.78 -4.50 7.03
C VAL A 178 6.72 -5.87 6.35
N ARG A 179 5.78 -6.06 5.42
CA ARG A 179 5.65 -7.30 4.65
C ARG A 179 6.93 -7.58 3.85
N ARG A 180 7.49 -6.56 3.17
CA ARG A 180 8.74 -6.68 2.41
C ARG A 180 9.93 -7.04 3.29
N ASP A 181 10.05 -6.44 4.48
CA ASP A 181 11.12 -6.74 5.43
C ASP A 181 11.03 -8.19 5.93
N ILE A 182 9.83 -8.64 6.32
CA ILE A 182 9.60 -10.03 6.76
C ILE A 182 9.93 -11.01 5.63
N VAL A 183 9.49 -10.75 4.40
CA VAL A 183 9.85 -11.61 3.25
C VAL A 183 11.35 -11.64 3.03
N SER A 184 12.03 -10.49 3.15
CA SER A 184 13.48 -10.42 2.99
C SER A 184 14.24 -11.23 4.06
N ARG A 185 13.69 -11.32 5.28
CA ARG A 185 14.34 -11.97 6.42
C ARG A 185 13.97 -13.44 6.60
N PHE A 186 12.71 -13.79 6.35
CA PHE A 186 12.13 -15.11 6.65
C PHE A 186 11.56 -15.84 5.43
N GLY A 187 11.47 -15.17 4.28
CA GLY A 187 10.91 -15.72 3.05
C GLY A 187 9.37 -15.72 3.02
N LEU A 188 8.82 -16.03 1.84
CA LEU A 188 7.37 -16.01 1.59
C LEU A 188 6.61 -17.10 2.37
N THR A 189 7.23 -18.27 2.56
CA THR A 189 6.58 -19.39 3.26
C THR A 189 6.29 -19.04 4.70
N GLU A 190 7.27 -18.49 5.42
CA GLU A 190 7.12 -18.13 6.83
C GLU A 190 6.13 -16.98 7.01
N LEU A 191 6.14 -15.98 6.12
CA LEU A 191 5.16 -14.89 6.14
C LEU A 191 3.72 -15.41 6.10
N TYR A 192 3.42 -16.33 5.17
CA TYR A 192 2.03 -16.74 4.92
C TYR A 192 1.60 -18.00 5.69
N LYS A 193 2.55 -18.82 6.15
CA LYS A 193 2.26 -20.11 6.79
C LYS A 193 2.85 -20.27 8.20
N GLY A 194 3.67 -19.32 8.65
CA GLY A 194 4.32 -19.38 9.96
C GLY A 194 3.41 -18.98 11.13
N GLY A 195 2.22 -18.44 10.87
CA GLY A 195 1.31 -17.96 11.93
C GLY A 195 1.88 -16.78 12.73
N LEU A 196 2.76 -15.98 12.11
CA LEU A 196 3.47 -14.89 12.77
C LEU A 196 2.50 -13.79 13.23
N THR A 197 2.69 -13.32 14.46
CA THR A 197 2.11 -12.06 14.94
C THR A 197 3.17 -10.97 14.92
N VAL A 198 2.99 -9.95 14.09
CA VAL A 198 3.96 -8.87 13.91
C VAL A 198 3.52 -7.66 14.71
N LYS A 199 4.29 -7.30 15.73
CA LYS A 199 4.14 -6.02 16.42
C LYS A 199 5.03 -5.00 15.74
N THR A 200 4.48 -3.87 15.33
CA THR A 200 5.20 -2.84 14.58
C THR A 200 5.55 -1.63 15.43
N THR A 201 6.38 -0.76 14.88
CA THR A 201 6.78 0.53 15.45
C THR A 201 5.83 1.68 15.11
N LEU A 202 4.82 1.41 14.26
CA LEU A 202 3.83 2.38 13.82
C LEU A 202 3.13 3.02 15.02
N ASP A 203 3.15 4.35 15.08
CA ASP A 203 2.29 5.12 15.97
C ASP A 203 1.04 5.55 15.17
N PRO A 204 -0.16 5.01 15.49
CA PRO A 204 -1.37 5.33 14.74
C PRO A 204 -1.71 6.82 14.71
N LYS A 205 -1.46 7.54 15.81
CA LYS A 205 -1.74 8.97 15.89
C LYS A 205 -0.83 9.76 14.97
N LEU A 206 0.47 9.46 14.99
CA LEU A 206 1.42 10.11 14.07
C LEU A 206 1.16 9.74 12.61
N GLN A 207 0.76 8.50 12.33
CA GLN A 207 0.41 8.08 10.98
C GLN A 207 -0.81 8.84 10.44
N SER A 208 -1.88 8.99 11.23
CA SER A 208 -3.04 9.77 10.83
C SER A 208 -2.68 11.23 10.53
N ILE A 209 -1.87 11.86 11.40
CA ILE A 209 -1.39 13.23 11.19
C ILE A 209 -0.55 13.32 9.91
N ALA A 210 0.34 12.35 9.69
CA ALA A 210 1.20 12.30 8.52
C ALA A 210 0.37 12.20 7.23
N ASP A 211 -0.64 11.32 7.17
CA ASP A 211 -1.52 11.17 6.01
C ASP A 211 -2.28 12.46 5.71
N ASP A 212 -2.87 13.09 6.73
CA ASP A 212 -3.65 14.33 6.57
C ASP A 212 -2.80 15.51 6.10
N VAL A 213 -1.69 15.76 6.79
CA VAL A 213 -0.76 16.86 6.46
C VAL A 213 -0.17 16.66 5.07
N PHE A 214 0.25 15.43 4.76
CA PHE A 214 0.85 15.11 3.48
C PHE A 214 -0.14 15.29 2.32
N ARG A 215 -1.37 14.75 2.44
CA ARG A 215 -2.42 14.92 1.43
C ARG A 215 -2.77 16.40 1.24
N LYS A 216 -2.99 17.14 2.33
CA LYS A 216 -3.29 18.58 2.27
C LYS A 216 -2.18 19.36 1.60
N ALA A 217 -0.91 19.04 1.89
CA ALA A 217 0.24 19.68 1.27
C ALA A 217 0.31 19.41 -0.24
N LEU A 218 0.09 18.17 -0.67
CA LEU A 218 0.06 17.83 -2.10
C LEU A 218 -1.11 18.49 -2.84
N ILE A 219 -2.31 18.51 -2.25
CA ILE A 219 -3.46 19.23 -2.83
C ILE A 219 -3.14 20.72 -2.96
N THR A 220 -2.60 21.33 -1.90
CA THR A 220 -2.23 22.76 -1.92
C THR A 220 -1.17 23.06 -2.98
N TYR A 221 -0.17 22.19 -3.12
CA TYR A 221 0.85 22.31 -4.15
C TYR A 221 0.24 22.21 -5.55
N ASP A 222 -0.57 21.19 -5.79
CA ASP A 222 -1.17 20.87 -7.07
C ASP A 222 -2.07 22.00 -7.58
N ARG A 223 -2.86 22.61 -6.69
CA ARG A 223 -3.72 23.75 -7.00
C ARG A 223 -2.97 24.96 -7.56
N ARG A 224 -1.69 25.15 -7.21
CA ARG A 224 -0.86 26.25 -7.77
C ARG A 224 -0.56 26.08 -9.25
N TYR A 225 -0.72 24.87 -9.77
CA TYR A 225 -0.52 24.56 -11.19
C TYR A 225 -1.84 24.52 -11.96
N GLY A 226 -2.97 24.81 -11.33
CA GLY A 226 -4.26 24.95 -12.01
C GLY A 226 -5.06 23.65 -12.12
N TRP A 227 -6.26 23.81 -12.68
CA TRP A 227 -7.27 22.79 -12.90
C TRP A 227 -7.08 22.09 -14.25
N ARG A 228 -7.07 20.77 -14.23
CA ARG A 228 -6.81 19.89 -15.37
C ARG A 228 -8.08 19.38 -16.05
N GLY A 229 -9.26 19.77 -15.56
CA GLY A 229 -10.54 19.39 -16.14
C GLY A 229 -11.24 18.24 -15.41
N ALA A 230 -12.51 18.04 -15.78
CA ALA A 230 -13.36 16.96 -15.28
C ALA A 230 -12.84 15.58 -15.73
N PHE A 231 -13.24 14.53 -15.03
CA PHE A 231 -12.90 13.14 -15.39
C PHE A 231 -13.57 12.67 -16.69
N GLY A 232 -14.66 13.34 -17.08
CA GLY A 232 -15.43 13.07 -18.28
C GLY A 232 -16.66 13.98 -18.34
N ASN A 233 -17.37 13.96 -19.46
CA ASN A 233 -18.63 14.67 -19.64
C ASN A 233 -19.66 13.69 -20.22
N HIS A 234 -20.84 13.62 -19.62
CA HIS A 234 -21.89 12.66 -19.97
C HIS A 234 -23.29 13.31 -20.02
N SER A 235 -24.22 12.67 -20.73
CA SER A 235 -25.64 13.04 -20.72
C SER A 235 -26.23 12.93 -19.31
N LEU A 236 -27.23 13.77 -19.03
CA LEU A 236 -27.96 13.75 -17.76
C LEU A 236 -29.08 12.71 -17.70
N GLU A 237 -29.40 12.07 -18.83
CA GLU A 237 -30.34 10.94 -18.85
C GLU A 237 -29.80 9.82 -17.95
N ASN A 238 -30.60 9.42 -16.94
CA ASN A 238 -30.21 8.42 -15.94
C ASN A 238 -28.82 8.70 -15.32
N TRP A 239 -28.55 9.96 -14.96
CA TRP A 239 -27.25 10.38 -14.45
C TRP A 239 -26.79 9.59 -13.20
N GLN A 240 -27.71 9.10 -12.35
CA GLN A 240 -27.36 8.25 -11.21
C GLN A 240 -26.74 6.93 -11.65
N ASP A 241 -27.29 6.30 -12.70
CA ASP A 241 -26.73 5.06 -13.26
C ASP A 241 -25.39 5.33 -13.92
N THR A 242 -25.27 6.45 -14.63
CA THR A 242 -23.99 6.90 -15.20
C THR A 242 -22.92 7.03 -14.12
N LEU A 243 -23.21 7.72 -13.00
CA LEU A 243 -22.26 7.91 -11.91
C LEU A 243 -21.98 6.61 -11.13
N THR A 244 -22.97 5.73 -11.03
CA THR A 244 -22.83 4.42 -10.37
C THR A 244 -21.91 3.49 -11.12
N ASN A 245 -22.04 3.47 -12.45
CA ASN A 245 -21.26 2.65 -13.38
C ASN A 245 -19.94 3.31 -13.79
N PHE A 246 -19.76 4.61 -13.52
CA PHE A 246 -18.52 5.31 -13.82
C PHE A 246 -17.35 4.67 -13.07
N LYS A 247 -16.28 4.36 -13.80
CA LYS A 247 -15.07 3.79 -13.22
C LYS A 247 -14.45 4.81 -12.27
N ARG A 248 -14.55 4.55 -10.96
CA ARG A 248 -13.96 5.39 -9.91
C ARG A 248 -12.48 5.64 -10.19
N PRO A 249 -12.03 6.91 -10.27
CA PRO A 249 -10.61 7.24 -10.38
C PRO A 249 -9.84 6.75 -9.15
N ARG A 250 -8.67 6.14 -9.36
CA ARG A 250 -7.84 5.66 -8.26
C ARG A 250 -7.28 6.82 -7.45
N GLY A 251 -7.31 6.71 -6.12
CA GLY A 251 -6.91 7.79 -5.24
C GLY A 251 -7.92 8.93 -5.16
N LEU A 252 -9.18 8.68 -5.55
CA LEU A 252 -10.26 9.65 -5.33
C LEU A 252 -10.48 9.90 -3.83
N SER A 253 -10.33 8.88 -2.97
CA SER A 253 -10.52 9.03 -1.53
C SER A 253 -9.60 10.13 -0.93
N PRO A 254 -10.11 11.04 -0.08
CA PRO A 254 -11.44 11.05 0.55
C PRO A 254 -12.53 11.80 -0.24
N PHE A 255 -12.25 12.23 -1.48
CA PHE A 255 -13.21 12.95 -2.30
C PHE A 255 -14.36 12.07 -2.74
N LEU A 256 -15.50 12.71 -2.99
CA LEU A 256 -16.69 12.11 -3.56
C LEU A 256 -16.72 12.36 -5.07
N LEU A 257 -17.32 11.42 -5.81
CA LEU A 257 -17.60 11.60 -7.23
C LEU A 257 -18.96 12.30 -7.36
N ALA A 258 -19.02 13.32 -8.22
CA ALA A 258 -20.25 14.05 -8.50
C ALA A 258 -20.40 14.33 -9.99
N ILE A 259 -21.62 14.52 -10.46
CA ILE A 259 -21.92 15.01 -11.80
C ILE A 259 -22.54 16.41 -11.74
N VAL A 260 -22.16 17.31 -12.64
CA VAL A 260 -22.72 18.65 -12.74
C VAL A 260 -24.08 18.60 -13.45
N LEU A 261 -25.15 18.91 -12.72
CA LEU A 261 -26.53 18.88 -13.21
C LEU A 261 -26.93 20.21 -13.86
N GLU A 262 -26.50 21.33 -13.28
CA GLU A 262 -26.84 22.67 -13.75
C GLU A 262 -25.70 23.64 -13.44
N VAL A 263 -25.48 24.61 -14.32
CA VAL A 263 -24.52 25.71 -14.12
C VAL A 263 -25.25 27.03 -14.19
N THR A 264 -25.39 27.72 -13.06
CA THR A 264 -25.97 29.07 -12.99
C THR A 264 -24.89 30.13 -12.81
N LYS A 265 -25.28 31.41 -12.71
CA LYS A 265 -24.35 32.49 -12.39
C LYS A 265 -23.81 32.41 -10.95
N GLU A 266 -24.58 31.82 -10.04
CA GLU A 266 -24.30 31.82 -8.59
C GLU A 266 -23.64 30.53 -8.11
N SER A 267 -24.06 29.37 -8.64
CA SER A 267 -23.57 28.06 -8.23
C SER A 267 -23.68 27.01 -9.34
N ALA A 268 -22.85 25.97 -9.27
CA ALA A 268 -23.10 24.72 -9.98
C ALA A 268 -23.91 23.76 -9.10
N LEU A 269 -25.05 23.26 -9.58
CA LEU A 269 -25.77 22.16 -8.94
C LEU A 269 -25.10 20.84 -9.32
N ILE A 270 -24.84 20.00 -8.33
CA ILE A 270 -24.20 18.70 -8.51
C ILE A 270 -25.07 17.58 -7.93
N GLY A 271 -24.98 16.39 -8.53
CA GLY A 271 -25.58 15.16 -8.04
C GLY A 271 -24.52 14.16 -7.57
N LEU A 272 -24.77 13.50 -6.45
CA LEU A 272 -23.92 12.45 -5.87
C LEU A 272 -24.47 11.06 -6.17
N LYS A 273 -23.63 10.04 -5.97
CA LYS A 273 -23.96 8.65 -6.31
C LYS A 273 -25.18 8.09 -5.56
N ASP A 274 -25.46 8.61 -4.37
CA ASP A 274 -26.63 8.24 -3.55
C ASP A 274 -27.93 8.98 -3.96
N GLY A 275 -27.87 9.81 -5.01
CA GLY A 275 -28.99 10.62 -5.48
C GLY A 275 -29.15 11.96 -4.76
N THR A 276 -28.36 12.22 -3.72
CA THR A 276 -28.36 13.54 -3.07
C THR A 276 -27.80 14.61 -3.99
N THR A 277 -28.18 15.86 -3.75
CA THR A 277 -27.73 17.01 -4.53
C THR A 277 -27.09 18.07 -3.64
N GLY A 278 -26.17 18.82 -4.22
CA GLY A 278 -25.45 19.88 -3.54
C GLY A 278 -25.08 21.01 -4.50
N LYS A 279 -24.49 22.08 -3.97
CA LYS A 279 -24.08 23.25 -4.74
C LYS A 279 -22.60 23.56 -4.54
N ILE A 280 -21.92 23.94 -5.62
CA ILE A 280 -20.57 24.51 -5.59
C ILE A 280 -20.68 26.01 -5.91
N PRO A 281 -20.47 26.91 -4.94
CA PRO A 281 -20.48 28.35 -5.20
C PRO A 281 -19.21 28.79 -5.92
N LEU A 282 -19.26 29.91 -6.65
CA LEU A 282 -18.12 30.43 -7.42
C LEU A 282 -16.82 30.57 -6.60
N LYS A 283 -16.92 30.93 -5.32
CA LYS A 283 -15.75 31.07 -4.40
C LYS A 283 -14.90 29.80 -4.32
N GLU A 284 -15.53 28.62 -4.43
CA GLU A 284 -14.84 27.32 -4.36
C GLU A 284 -14.19 26.91 -5.70
N LEU A 285 -14.41 27.70 -6.75
CA LEU A 285 -13.87 27.50 -8.09
C LEU A 285 -12.78 28.52 -8.45
N LEU A 286 -12.57 29.57 -7.65
CA LEU A 286 -11.62 30.65 -7.97
C LEU A 286 -10.17 30.15 -8.13
N TRP A 287 -9.81 29.06 -7.44
CA TRP A 287 -8.49 28.45 -7.57
C TRP A 287 -8.31 27.71 -8.91
N ALA A 288 -9.41 27.27 -9.54
CA ALA A 288 -9.45 26.33 -10.66
C ALA A 288 -9.16 27.00 -12.01
N ARG A 289 -8.13 27.86 -12.06
CA ARG A 289 -7.59 28.42 -13.31
C ARG A 289 -7.09 27.26 -14.19
N PRO A 290 -7.31 27.28 -15.51
CA PRO A 290 -6.96 26.14 -16.35
C PRO A 290 -5.44 25.88 -16.33
N HIS A 291 -5.07 24.62 -16.17
CA HIS A 291 -3.69 24.14 -16.35
C HIS A 291 -3.35 24.15 -17.84
N LEU A 292 -2.32 24.90 -18.21
CA LEU A 292 -1.86 25.02 -19.60
C LEU A 292 -0.38 24.67 -19.69
N VAL A 293 0.06 24.29 -20.89
CA VAL A 293 1.44 23.90 -21.16
C VAL A 293 1.97 24.73 -22.32
N THR A 294 3.17 25.29 -22.19
CA THR A 294 3.81 26.03 -23.29
C THR A 294 4.21 25.07 -24.42
N LYS A 295 4.62 25.62 -25.57
CA LYS A 295 5.13 24.79 -26.68
C LYS A 295 6.36 23.98 -26.28
N GLU A 296 7.14 24.49 -25.33
CA GLU A 296 8.35 23.87 -24.77
C GLU A 296 8.04 22.87 -23.64
N GLY A 297 6.76 22.64 -23.32
CA GLY A 297 6.36 21.67 -22.30
C GLY A 297 6.33 22.22 -20.87
N HIS A 298 6.49 23.53 -20.67
CA HIS A 298 6.47 24.11 -19.32
C HIS A 298 5.04 24.39 -18.84
N PRO A 299 4.65 23.96 -17.64
CA PRO A 299 3.31 24.23 -17.12
C PRO A 299 3.15 25.69 -16.70
N TYR A 300 2.00 26.27 -16.99
CA TYR A 300 1.59 27.58 -16.50
C TYR A 300 0.07 27.63 -16.23
N VAL A 301 -0.36 28.62 -15.45
CA VAL A 301 -1.78 28.79 -15.11
C VAL A 301 -2.44 29.80 -16.03
N GLY A 302 -3.56 29.42 -16.63
CA GLY A 302 -4.32 30.26 -17.56
C GLY A 302 -5.10 31.39 -16.88
N PRO A 303 -6.08 32.00 -17.56
CA PRO A 303 -6.80 33.19 -17.07
C PRO A 303 -7.48 32.99 -15.71
N VAL A 304 -7.74 34.11 -15.01
CA VAL A 304 -8.50 34.11 -13.74
C VAL A 304 -9.96 33.70 -14.00
N VAL A 305 -10.49 32.83 -13.15
CA VAL A 305 -11.89 32.39 -13.19
C VAL A 305 -12.81 33.54 -12.80
N LYS A 306 -13.78 33.87 -13.66
CA LYS A 306 -14.75 34.95 -13.43
C LYS A 306 -16.18 34.43 -13.27
N LYS A 307 -16.49 33.30 -13.89
CA LYS A 307 -17.81 32.64 -13.83
C LYS A 307 -17.63 31.13 -13.74
N ILE A 308 -18.66 30.46 -13.27
CA ILE A 308 -18.66 29.00 -13.05
C ILE A 308 -18.46 28.25 -14.37
N SER A 309 -19.02 28.75 -15.47
CA SER A 309 -18.86 28.15 -16.80
C SER A 309 -17.46 28.29 -17.41
N ASP A 310 -16.54 29.04 -16.77
CA ASP A 310 -15.11 29.01 -17.13
C ASP A 310 -14.44 27.70 -16.69
N VAL A 311 -15.03 26.99 -15.71
CA VAL A 311 -14.44 25.80 -15.05
C VAL A 311 -15.27 24.55 -15.28
N LEU A 312 -16.60 24.65 -15.16
CA LEU A 312 -17.52 23.52 -15.17
C LEU A 312 -18.56 23.63 -16.28
N LYS A 313 -18.92 22.48 -16.85
CA LYS A 313 -19.99 22.32 -17.84
C LYS A 313 -21.02 21.33 -17.32
N VAL A 314 -22.26 21.47 -17.79
CA VAL A 314 -23.32 20.48 -17.53
C VAL A 314 -22.87 19.11 -18.04
N GLY A 315 -23.06 18.07 -17.24
CA GLY A 315 -22.62 16.71 -17.52
C GLY A 315 -21.21 16.35 -17.05
N ASP A 316 -20.43 17.31 -16.55
CA ASP A 316 -19.06 17.05 -16.08
C ASP A 316 -19.06 16.15 -14.84
N ILE A 317 -18.24 15.09 -14.85
CA ILE A 317 -17.98 14.23 -13.71
C ILE A 317 -16.72 14.73 -12.99
N ILE A 318 -16.86 15.12 -11.74
CA ILE A 318 -15.84 15.82 -10.96
C ILE A 318 -15.62 15.19 -9.58
N ALA A 319 -14.49 15.51 -8.96
CA ALA A 319 -14.24 15.21 -7.56
C ALA A 319 -14.69 16.38 -6.69
N VAL A 320 -15.37 16.11 -5.58
CA VAL A 320 -15.86 17.12 -4.65
C VAL A 320 -15.60 16.73 -3.20
N SER A 321 -15.57 17.70 -2.30
CA SER A 321 -15.62 17.47 -0.86
C SER A 321 -16.68 18.33 -0.20
N PRO A 322 -17.44 17.77 0.77
CA PRO A 322 -18.42 18.55 1.51
C PRO A 322 -17.71 19.62 2.34
N LEU A 323 -18.26 20.83 2.31
CA LEU A 323 -17.94 21.92 3.23
C LEU A 323 -19.05 22.08 4.29
N ASP A 324 -20.28 21.74 3.92
CA ASP A 324 -21.49 21.77 4.72
C ASP A 324 -22.50 20.76 4.12
N GLU A 325 -23.68 20.57 4.72
CA GLU A 325 -24.68 19.56 4.29
C GLU A 325 -25.03 19.61 2.79
N LYS A 326 -25.10 20.80 2.21
CA LYS A 326 -25.43 21.01 0.79
C LYS A 326 -24.41 21.84 0.02
N VAL A 327 -23.27 22.18 0.64
CA VAL A 327 -22.24 23.02 0.03
C VAL A 327 -20.98 22.21 -0.17
N PHE A 328 -20.44 22.24 -1.39
CA PHE A 328 -19.29 21.44 -1.79
C PHE A 328 -18.19 22.30 -2.38
N SER A 329 -16.96 21.80 -2.28
CA SER A 329 -15.78 22.36 -2.94
C SER A 329 -15.31 21.46 -4.07
N LEU A 330 -14.85 22.06 -5.18
CA LEU A 330 -14.20 21.33 -6.27
C LEU A 330 -12.84 20.80 -5.80
N GLN A 331 -12.57 19.54 -6.11
CA GLN A 331 -11.33 18.86 -5.79
C GLN A 331 -10.66 18.30 -7.04
N GLN A 332 -9.36 18.08 -6.92
CA GLN A 332 -8.53 17.51 -7.97
C GLN A 332 -7.57 16.51 -7.34
N ILE A 333 -7.48 15.32 -7.92
CA ILE A 333 -6.50 14.32 -7.50
C ILE A 333 -5.11 14.86 -7.91
N PRO A 334 -4.18 15.06 -6.95
CA PRO A 334 -2.85 15.56 -7.28
C PRO A 334 -2.09 14.62 -8.21
N ASP A 335 -1.42 15.19 -9.21
CA ASP A 335 -0.52 14.43 -10.10
C ASP A 335 0.91 14.38 -9.55
N VAL A 336 1.29 15.39 -8.77
CA VAL A 336 2.55 15.38 -8.03
C VAL A 336 2.56 14.26 -6.98
N GLY A 337 3.71 13.58 -6.88
CA GLY A 337 3.96 12.60 -5.83
C GLY A 337 4.87 13.15 -4.75
N GLY A 338 5.02 12.39 -3.66
CA GLY A 338 5.96 12.69 -2.60
C GLY A 338 6.02 11.55 -1.60
N ALA A 339 6.77 11.76 -0.52
CA ALA A 339 6.78 10.86 0.63
C ALA A 339 7.00 11.65 1.91
N LEU A 340 6.65 11.03 3.04
CA LEU A 340 6.90 11.53 4.39
C LEU A 340 7.35 10.35 5.27
N VAL A 341 8.37 10.58 6.09
CA VAL A 341 8.84 9.64 7.11
C VAL A 341 8.95 10.38 8.43
N ALA A 342 8.35 9.85 9.49
CA ALA A 342 8.59 10.27 10.86
C ALA A 342 9.34 9.16 11.59
N MET A 343 10.44 9.52 12.25
CA MET A 343 11.34 8.58 12.90
C MET A 343 11.72 9.09 14.29
N ASP A 344 11.79 8.19 15.26
CA ASP A 344 12.44 8.45 16.54
C ASP A 344 13.96 8.42 16.35
N PRO A 345 14.68 9.55 16.57
CA PRO A 345 16.10 9.61 16.32
C PRO A 345 16.93 8.78 17.30
N HIS A 346 16.44 8.52 18.52
CA HIS A 346 17.18 7.77 19.53
C HIS A 346 17.12 6.26 19.34
N THR A 347 16.07 5.76 18.69
CA THR A 347 15.86 4.32 18.51
C THR A 347 15.90 3.87 17.04
N GLY A 348 15.73 4.79 16.08
CA GLY A 348 15.59 4.47 14.66
C GLY A 348 14.21 3.90 14.29
N LYS A 349 13.25 3.88 15.22
CA LYS A 349 11.88 3.42 14.96
C LYS A 349 11.20 4.34 13.98
N VAL A 350 10.66 3.76 12.90
CA VAL A 350 9.80 4.49 11.96
C VAL A 350 8.40 4.56 12.56
N LEU A 351 7.97 5.74 12.98
CA LEU A 351 6.69 5.93 13.67
C LEU A 351 5.54 6.19 12.71
N ALA A 352 5.82 6.82 11.56
CA ALA A 352 4.85 7.04 10.49
C ALA A 352 5.54 7.05 9.13
N MET A 353 4.86 6.55 8.11
CA MET A 353 5.36 6.51 6.74
C MET A 353 4.23 6.73 5.73
N VAL A 354 4.46 7.64 4.79
CA VAL A 354 3.60 7.89 3.64
C VAL A 354 4.44 7.76 2.38
N GLY A 355 4.10 6.81 1.50
CA GLY A 355 4.82 6.53 0.26
C GLY A 355 4.26 7.24 -0.98
N GLY A 356 3.14 7.93 -0.85
CA GLY A 356 2.47 8.63 -1.94
C GLY A 356 1.10 9.17 -1.53
N TYR A 357 0.42 9.88 -2.45
CA TYR A 357 -0.89 10.48 -2.19
C TYR A 357 -1.96 9.44 -1.83
N SER A 358 -1.95 8.31 -2.51
CA SER A 358 -2.88 7.20 -2.28
C SER A 358 -2.23 5.89 -2.71
N PHE A 359 -2.34 4.88 -1.84
CA PHE A 359 -1.88 3.51 -2.12
C PHE A 359 -2.65 2.88 -3.29
N GLU A 360 -3.97 3.08 -3.35
CA GLU A 360 -4.82 2.65 -4.47
C GLU A 360 -4.35 3.24 -5.81
N LYS A 361 -3.91 4.50 -5.82
CA LYS A 361 -3.35 5.14 -7.04
C LYS A 361 -2.01 4.52 -7.41
N SER A 362 -1.16 4.26 -6.43
CA SER A 362 0.19 3.72 -6.64
C SER A 362 0.72 3.09 -5.36
N GLU A 363 0.93 1.77 -5.42
CA GLU A 363 1.53 0.99 -4.33
C GLU A 363 3.05 1.24 -4.19
N PHE A 364 3.65 1.95 -5.15
CA PHE A 364 5.07 2.30 -5.14
C PHE A 364 5.38 3.26 -3.99
N ASN A 365 6.18 2.78 -3.03
CA ASN A 365 6.55 3.52 -1.84
C ASN A 365 7.73 4.44 -2.10
N ARG A 366 7.46 5.73 -2.33
CA ARG A 366 8.50 6.74 -2.59
C ARG A 366 9.42 6.98 -1.38
N ALA A 367 9.02 6.60 -0.16
CA ALA A 367 9.88 6.77 1.01
C ALA A 367 11.11 5.86 0.95
N THR A 368 10.94 4.63 0.45
CA THR A 368 11.96 3.57 0.49
C THR A 368 12.46 3.14 -0.89
N GLN A 369 11.69 3.39 -1.96
CA GLN A 369 12.00 2.90 -3.32
C GLN A 369 12.37 4.02 -4.30
N ALA A 370 11.93 5.25 -4.07
CA ALA A 370 12.24 6.36 -4.99
C ALA A 370 13.66 6.86 -4.78
N LEU A 371 14.54 6.53 -5.71
CA LEU A 371 15.85 7.16 -5.84
C LEU A 371 15.67 8.58 -6.37
N ARG A 372 16.13 9.57 -5.60
CA ARG A 372 16.07 11.00 -5.95
C ARG A 372 17.34 11.71 -5.51
N GLN A 373 17.72 12.73 -6.28
CA GLN A 373 18.77 13.66 -5.90
C GLN A 373 18.30 14.51 -4.71
N PRO A 374 18.98 14.47 -3.55
CA PRO A 374 18.59 15.27 -2.38
C PRO A 374 18.97 16.76 -2.52
N GLY A 375 19.77 17.10 -3.54
CA GLY A 375 20.21 18.47 -3.79
C GLY A 375 20.93 19.08 -2.58
N SER A 376 20.58 20.31 -2.23
CA SER A 376 21.24 21.06 -1.15
C SER A 376 21.19 20.37 0.22
N THR A 377 20.28 19.41 0.44
CA THR A 377 20.25 18.63 1.68
C THR A 377 21.53 17.81 1.88
N PHE A 378 22.22 17.42 0.79
CA PHE A 378 23.52 16.73 0.88
C PHE A 378 24.60 17.59 1.53
N LYS A 379 24.51 18.92 1.46
CA LYS A 379 25.53 19.82 1.99
C LYS A 379 25.78 19.58 3.48
N VAL A 380 24.79 19.11 4.23
CA VAL A 380 24.95 18.70 5.63
C VAL A 380 26.19 17.83 5.85
N PHE A 381 26.48 16.88 4.96
CA PHE A 381 27.66 16.00 5.08
C PHE A 381 28.98 16.75 4.86
N ALA A 382 29.01 17.72 3.93
CA ALA A 382 30.19 18.53 3.68
C ALA A 382 30.53 19.43 4.89
N TYR A 383 29.53 20.08 5.45
CA TYR A 383 29.71 20.95 6.60
C TYR A 383 29.98 20.16 7.88
N LEU A 384 29.36 18.98 8.06
CA LEU A 384 29.69 18.09 9.18
C LEU A 384 31.15 17.61 9.10
N THR A 385 31.61 17.20 7.92
CA THR A 385 33.01 16.82 7.69
C THR A 385 33.97 17.97 8.03
N ALA A 386 33.59 19.22 7.70
CA ALA A 386 34.37 20.40 8.06
C ALA A 386 34.53 20.53 9.59
N LEU A 387 33.42 20.39 10.32
CA LEU A 387 33.40 20.47 11.78
C LEU A 387 34.21 19.35 12.42
N GLU A 388 34.12 18.11 11.92
CA GLU A 388 34.91 16.98 12.41
C GLU A 388 36.43 17.18 12.15
N LYS A 389 36.79 17.92 11.09
CA LYS A 389 38.17 18.32 10.80
C LYS A 389 38.64 19.55 11.59
N GLY A 390 37.86 20.03 12.55
CA GLY A 390 38.23 21.11 13.46
C GLY A 390 37.89 22.53 12.98
N LEU A 391 37.19 22.69 11.85
CA LEU A 391 36.63 23.99 11.48
C LEU A 391 35.47 24.32 12.43
N ASN A 392 35.22 25.62 12.63
CA ASN A 392 34.13 26.08 13.48
C ASN A 392 33.13 26.93 12.67
N THR A 393 32.00 27.26 13.27
CA THR A 393 30.91 27.99 12.59
C THR A 393 31.31 29.39 12.12
N THR A 394 32.37 29.97 12.69
CA THR A 394 32.93 31.29 12.36
C THR A 394 34.10 31.22 11.39
N THR A 395 34.60 30.03 11.05
CA THR A 395 35.65 29.88 10.03
C THR A 395 35.21 30.53 8.73
N HIS A 396 36.07 31.36 8.16
CA HIS A 396 35.81 32.04 6.91
C HIS A 396 36.12 31.13 5.72
N ILE A 397 35.22 31.12 4.73
CA ILE A 397 35.36 30.41 3.46
C ILE A 397 34.97 31.33 2.30
N MET A 398 35.49 31.04 1.11
CA MET A 398 35.29 31.90 -0.06
C MET A 398 34.09 31.47 -0.89
N ASP A 399 33.17 32.41 -1.12
CA ASP A 399 32.09 32.35 -2.11
C ASP A 399 32.47 33.12 -3.38
N ILE A 400 33.36 32.52 -4.17
CA ILE A 400 33.88 33.09 -5.43
C ILE A 400 33.70 32.09 -6.57
N PRO A 401 33.77 32.52 -7.85
CA PRO A 401 33.74 31.61 -8.99
C PRO A 401 34.71 30.44 -8.80
N VAL A 402 34.23 29.24 -9.10
CA VAL A 402 35.01 28.01 -9.01
C VAL A 402 34.91 27.27 -10.33
N GLU A 403 36.06 26.80 -10.80
CA GLU A 403 36.18 25.89 -11.94
C GLU A 403 36.94 24.66 -11.48
N ILE A 404 36.44 23.49 -11.83
CA ILE A 404 37.08 22.20 -11.55
C ILE A 404 37.21 21.44 -12.86
N ASP A 405 38.43 21.03 -13.19
CA ASP A 405 38.65 20.07 -14.26
C ASP A 405 38.18 18.69 -13.78
N ILE A 406 37.22 18.11 -14.50
CA ILE A 406 36.63 16.80 -14.17
C ILE A 406 37.38 15.64 -14.85
N GLY A 407 38.47 15.94 -15.57
CA GLY A 407 39.32 14.96 -16.24
C GLY A 407 38.69 14.36 -17.50
N TRP A 408 39.40 13.41 -18.10
CA TRP A 408 38.91 12.60 -19.24
C TRP A 408 38.48 13.40 -20.48
N GLY A 409 38.97 14.63 -20.63
CA GLY A 409 38.58 15.52 -21.73
C GLY A 409 37.14 16.06 -21.62
N LEU A 410 36.46 15.89 -20.47
CA LEU A 410 35.07 16.33 -20.26
C LEU A 410 34.95 17.83 -19.97
N GLY A 411 36.08 18.56 -19.94
CA GLY A 411 36.14 20.00 -19.74
C GLY A 411 36.05 20.41 -18.27
N LYS A 412 35.72 21.68 -18.05
CA LYS A 412 35.63 22.27 -16.71
C LYS A 412 34.19 22.38 -16.25
N TRP A 413 33.95 21.99 -15.00
CA TRP A 413 32.69 22.19 -14.31
C TRP A 413 32.73 23.49 -13.49
N SER A 414 31.78 24.40 -13.74
CA SER A 414 31.67 25.67 -13.02
C SER A 414 30.25 25.89 -12.46
N PRO A 415 30.00 25.47 -11.20
CA PRO A 415 28.71 25.65 -10.56
C PRO A 415 28.46 27.10 -10.16
N LYS A 416 27.20 27.53 -10.26
CA LYS A 416 26.76 28.88 -9.87
C LYS A 416 25.81 28.80 -8.68
N ASN A 417 25.81 29.85 -7.87
CA ASN A 417 24.77 30.06 -6.86
C ASN A 417 23.41 30.26 -7.53
N ILE A 418 22.32 29.89 -6.86
CA ILE A 418 20.95 30.10 -7.36
C ILE A 418 20.70 31.59 -7.66
N SER A 419 21.22 32.47 -6.81
CA SER A 419 21.16 33.93 -7.00
C SER A 419 21.98 34.47 -8.18
N LYS A 420 22.83 33.62 -8.79
CA LYS A 420 23.85 33.98 -9.80
C LYS A 420 24.87 35.04 -9.33
N LYS A 421 24.92 35.34 -8.02
CA LYS A 421 25.85 36.27 -7.38
C LYS A 421 26.86 35.50 -6.52
N PHE A 422 28.03 36.13 -6.32
CA PHE A 422 29.10 35.67 -5.45
C PHE A 422 29.25 36.67 -4.29
N TYR A 423 29.44 36.16 -3.08
CA TYR A 423 29.42 36.97 -1.86
C TYR A 423 30.82 37.21 -1.26
N GLY A 424 31.89 36.71 -1.91
CA GLY A 424 33.25 36.88 -1.42
C GLY A 424 33.48 36.06 -0.14
N GLU A 425 34.14 36.64 0.85
CA GLU A 425 34.40 35.96 2.11
C GLU A 425 33.14 35.87 2.99
N VAL A 426 32.79 34.67 3.42
CA VAL A 426 31.62 34.40 4.28
C VAL A 426 31.98 33.40 5.36
N THR A 427 31.27 33.41 6.49
CA THR A 427 31.45 32.38 7.52
C THR A 427 30.87 31.03 7.09
N LEU A 428 31.42 29.94 7.61
CA LEU A 428 30.95 28.57 7.42
C LEU A 428 29.45 28.45 7.72
N ARG A 429 29.00 29.06 8.83
CA ARG A 429 27.57 29.13 9.20
C ARG A 429 26.73 29.81 8.12
N ARG A 430 27.16 30.98 7.64
CA ARG A 430 26.40 31.75 6.65
C ARG A 430 26.31 31.02 5.31
N ALA A 431 27.41 30.39 4.88
CA ALA A 431 27.44 29.61 3.66
C ALA A 431 26.49 28.40 3.70
N PHE A 432 26.42 27.72 4.86
CA PHE A 432 25.46 26.64 5.09
C PHE A 432 24.01 27.14 5.11
N GLU A 433 23.71 28.16 5.91
CA GLU A 433 22.37 28.75 6.06
C GLU A 433 21.79 29.22 4.73
N ARG A 434 22.62 29.86 3.91
CA ARG A 434 22.22 30.40 2.60
C ARG A 434 22.40 29.39 1.47
N SER A 435 22.88 28.19 1.77
CA SER A 435 23.12 27.12 0.82
C SER A 435 23.92 27.59 -0.41
N TYR A 436 25.03 28.30 -0.19
CA TYR A 436 25.86 28.76 -1.31
C TYR A 436 26.57 27.58 -1.98
N ASN A 437 26.35 27.41 -3.29
CA ASN A 437 26.93 26.33 -4.09
C ASN A 437 28.44 26.53 -4.20
N ALA A 438 28.89 27.73 -4.59
CA ALA A 438 30.30 28.00 -4.83
C ALA A 438 31.14 27.83 -3.56
N SER A 439 30.68 28.40 -2.43
CA SER A 439 31.28 28.16 -1.10
C SER A 439 31.40 26.69 -0.75
N THR A 440 30.35 25.90 -0.99
CA THR A 440 30.33 24.46 -0.64
C THR A 440 31.29 23.65 -1.52
N VAL A 441 31.44 24.04 -2.79
CA VAL A 441 32.44 23.41 -3.68
C VAL A 441 33.87 23.80 -3.26
N GLN A 442 34.12 25.06 -2.89
CA GLN A 442 35.42 25.47 -2.37
C GLN A 442 35.78 24.73 -1.08
N LEU A 443 34.79 24.56 -0.18
CA LEU A 443 34.93 23.74 1.01
C LEU A 443 35.28 22.28 0.64
N ALA A 444 34.61 21.68 -0.33
CA ALA A 444 34.92 20.33 -0.78
C ALA A 444 36.33 20.20 -1.37
N LYS A 445 36.83 21.22 -2.07
CA LYS A 445 38.22 21.23 -2.55
C LYS A 445 39.23 21.25 -1.40
N ALA A 446 38.94 22.00 -0.34
CA ALA A 446 39.81 22.09 0.84
C ALA A 446 39.78 20.80 1.69
N LEU A 447 38.60 20.19 1.86
CA LEU A 447 38.44 18.99 2.69
C LEU A 447 38.77 17.68 1.96
N GLY A 448 38.62 17.64 0.64
CA GLY A 448 38.62 16.43 -0.15
C GLY A 448 37.22 15.83 -0.32
N ILE A 449 36.80 15.59 -1.56
CA ILE A 449 35.47 15.05 -1.87
C ILE A 449 35.26 13.63 -1.31
N GLN A 450 36.33 12.82 -1.23
CA GLN A 450 36.26 11.47 -0.69
C GLN A 450 35.82 11.46 0.78
N ASP A 451 36.33 12.39 1.60
CA ASP A 451 35.98 12.43 3.03
C ASP A 451 34.52 12.82 3.24
N ILE A 452 34.01 13.73 2.40
CA ILE A 452 32.60 14.13 2.42
C ILE A 452 31.69 12.96 2.02
N VAL A 453 32.07 12.21 0.99
CA VAL A 453 31.35 11.01 0.56
C VAL A 453 31.40 9.92 1.63
N ASN A 454 32.56 9.69 2.24
CA ASN A 454 32.71 8.75 3.34
C ASN A 454 31.83 9.14 4.53
N CYS A 455 31.69 10.43 4.84
CA CYS A 455 30.76 10.91 5.85
C CYS A 455 29.30 10.54 5.52
N ALA A 456 28.85 10.77 4.28
CA ALA A 456 27.49 10.45 3.86
C ALA A 456 27.19 8.94 3.92
N ILE A 457 28.14 8.09 3.49
CA ILE A 457 28.04 6.63 3.57
C ILE A 457 28.05 6.16 5.04
N ARG A 458 28.97 6.69 5.86
CA ARG A 458 29.09 6.36 7.30
C ARG A 458 27.76 6.60 8.02
N LEU A 459 27.11 7.73 7.75
CA LEU A 459 25.80 8.08 8.33
C LEU A 459 24.62 7.31 7.72
N GLY A 460 24.82 6.50 6.68
CA GLY A 460 23.77 5.65 6.09
C GLY A 460 22.88 6.35 5.08
N ALA A 461 23.27 7.54 4.58
CA ALA A 461 22.56 8.20 3.50
C ALA A 461 22.75 7.49 2.16
N TYR A 462 23.83 6.72 1.99
CA TYR A 462 24.17 5.99 0.77
C TYR A 462 24.82 4.64 1.13
N ASP A 463 24.59 3.61 0.32
CA ASP A 463 25.31 2.33 0.46
C ASP A 463 26.68 2.41 -0.21
N ASN A 464 26.70 3.03 -1.39
CA ASN A 464 27.90 3.36 -2.15
C ASN A 464 27.66 4.68 -2.90
N LEU A 465 28.69 5.50 -3.00
CA LEU A 465 28.64 6.78 -3.70
C LEU A 465 30.01 7.09 -4.28
N ALA A 466 30.07 7.39 -5.58
CA ALA A 466 31.33 7.75 -6.23
C ALA A 466 31.77 9.17 -5.82
N PRO A 467 33.06 9.42 -5.54
CA PRO A 467 33.60 10.71 -5.09
C PRO A 467 33.72 11.74 -6.22
N GLN A 468 32.63 12.04 -6.92
CA GLN A 468 32.61 13.05 -7.97
C GLN A 468 32.31 14.45 -7.39
N TRP A 469 32.94 15.49 -7.94
CA TRP A 469 32.78 16.87 -7.43
C TRP A 469 31.34 17.35 -7.40
N ALA A 470 30.52 16.95 -8.37
CA ALA A 470 29.10 17.29 -8.42
C ALA A 470 28.30 16.76 -7.21
N MET A 471 28.78 15.68 -6.55
CA MET A 471 28.10 15.07 -5.41
C MET A 471 27.93 16.03 -4.25
N VAL A 472 28.85 16.98 -4.05
CA VAL A 472 28.73 17.97 -2.98
C VAL A 472 27.49 18.87 -3.12
N LEU A 473 26.90 18.94 -4.32
CA LEU A 473 25.65 19.63 -4.59
C LEU A 473 24.43 18.68 -4.61
N GLY A 474 24.61 17.43 -4.23
CA GLY A 474 23.55 16.43 -4.05
C GLY A 474 23.05 15.79 -5.34
N THR A 475 23.93 15.53 -6.30
CA THR A 475 23.59 14.85 -7.57
C THR A 475 23.48 13.33 -7.45
N GLY A 476 23.96 12.74 -6.35
CA GLY A 476 23.84 11.31 -6.08
C GLY A 476 22.46 10.95 -5.54
N GLU A 477 21.84 9.92 -6.09
CA GLU A 477 20.48 9.53 -5.71
C GLU A 477 20.43 8.72 -4.41
N THR A 478 19.45 9.01 -3.58
CA THR A 478 19.14 8.23 -2.36
C THR A 478 17.63 8.19 -2.14
N THR A 479 17.19 7.51 -1.08
CA THR A 479 15.80 7.42 -0.66
C THR A 479 15.54 8.32 0.54
N LEU A 480 14.28 8.74 0.71
CA LEU A 480 13.90 9.57 1.86
C LEU A 480 14.20 8.88 3.19
N LEU A 481 13.96 7.57 3.28
CA LEU A 481 14.25 6.81 4.50
C LEU A 481 15.74 6.85 4.86
N LYS A 482 16.64 6.59 3.90
CA LYS A 482 18.10 6.64 4.13
C LYS A 482 18.55 8.02 4.58
N LEU A 483 18.06 9.06 3.91
CA LEU A 483 18.35 10.43 4.27
C LEU A 483 17.84 10.77 5.69
N THR A 484 16.63 10.33 6.03
CA THR A 484 16.04 10.52 7.36
C THR A 484 16.87 9.81 8.44
N THR A 485 17.31 8.57 8.19
CA THR A 485 18.21 7.81 9.08
C THR A 485 19.56 8.52 9.28
N ALA A 486 20.12 9.13 8.23
CA ALA A 486 21.36 9.90 8.37
C ALA A 486 21.17 11.16 9.21
N PHE A 487 20.05 11.87 9.03
CA PHE A 487 19.72 13.06 9.82
C PHE A 487 19.40 12.71 11.28
N SER A 488 18.83 11.53 11.53
CA SER A 488 18.54 11.07 12.88
C SER A 488 19.80 10.88 13.73
N THR A 489 20.91 10.46 13.10
CA THR A 489 22.22 10.37 13.73
C THR A 489 22.75 11.75 14.17
N ILE A 490 22.43 12.81 13.43
CA ILE A 490 22.80 14.18 13.84
C ILE A 490 21.94 14.61 15.02
N ALA A 491 20.63 14.36 14.95
CA ALA A 491 19.67 14.75 15.98
C ALA A 491 19.91 14.05 17.34
N ASN A 492 20.45 12.83 17.35
CA ASN A 492 20.67 12.06 18.57
C ASN A 492 22.09 12.18 19.16
N GLY A 493 22.89 13.14 18.68
CA GLY A 493 24.24 13.39 19.20
C GLY A 493 25.33 12.49 18.60
N GLY A 494 25.16 12.03 17.37
CA GLY A 494 26.18 11.30 16.61
C GLY A 494 26.13 9.77 16.74
N LYS A 495 25.05 9.21 17.31
CA LYS A 495 24.90 7.76 17.47
C LYS A 495 24.15 7.17 16.27
N LYS A 496 24.80 6.35 15.46
CA LYS A 496 24.13 5.75 14.30
C LYS A 496 23.10 4.72 14.74
N ASN A 497 21.85 4.91 14.31
CA ASN A 497 20.78 3.91 14.39
C ASN A 497 20.38 3.46 12.99
N ASN A 498 19.95 2.21 12.85
CA ASN A 498 19.31 1.74 11.63
C ASN A 498 17.80 1.95 11.72
N SER A 499 17.14 2.22 10.60
CA SER A 499 15.69 2.27 10.56
C SER A 499 15.09 0.91 10.88
N CYS A 500 14.08 0.86 11.76
CA CYS A 500 13.36 -0.36 12.09
C CYS A 500 11.84 -0.15 12.02
N PHE A 501 11.12 -1.22 11.65
CA PHE A 501 9.67 -1.22 11.45
C PHE A 501 8.91 -2.11 12.45
N HIS A 502 9.56 -3.10 13.06
CA HIS A 502 8.99 -4.06 14.00
C HIS A 502 10.01 -4.51 15.06
#